data_AF-A0A0R2TNC2-F1
#
_entry.id   AF-A0A0R2TNC2-F1
#
_cell.length_a   1.000
_cell.length_b   1.000
_cell.length_c   1.000
_cell.angle_alpha   90.00
_cell.angle_beta   90.00
_cell.angle_gamma   90.00
#
_symmetry.space_group_name_H-M   'P 1'
#
loop_
_entity.id
_entity.type
_entity.pdbx_description
1 polymer ?
#
loop_
_entity_poly.entity_id
_entity_poly.type
_entity_poly.pdbx_seq_one_letter_code
_entity_poly.pdbx_strand_id
1 'polypeptide(L)'
;MSLKKIQKEYRETDRTELVSSVVDNFIFGLLGAVLMVFIAERVDILVLLGYMIYYFFLGRVVNRPKYITSLGKFIVFPVPTALGAFTGYKLAYLLTEILA
;
A
#
# COMPACT_ATOMS: atom_id res chain seq x y z
N MET A 1 -24.79 -0.05 -3.38
CA MET A 1 -23.73 0.22 -4.38
C MET A 1 -23.86 -0.82 -5.48
N SER A 2 -24.04 -0.41 -6.74
CA SER A 2 -24.25 -1.36 -7.84
C SER A 2 -22.93 -1.70 -8.52
N LEU A 3 -22.71 -2.96 -8.88
CA LEU A 3 -21.58 -3.39 -9.72
C LEU A 3 -21.51 -2.60 -11.03
N LYS A 4 -22.66 -2.21 -11.59
CA LYS A 4 -22.74 -1.35 -12.78
C LYS A 4 -22.08 0.02 -12.56
N LYS A 5 -22.17 0.57 -11.34
CA LYS A 5 -21.54 1.85 -10.98
C LYS A 5 -20.02 1.72 -10.96
N ILE A 6 -19.49 0.65 -10.35
CA ILE A 6 -18.04 0.37 -10.31
C ILE A 6 -17.50 0.15 -11.74
N GLN A 7 -18.23 -0.61 -12.56
CA GLN A 7 -17.84 -0.83 -13.97
C GLN A 7 -17.82 0.46 -14.78
N LYS A 8 -18.79 1.36 -14.55
CA LYS A 8 -18.82 2.67 -15.18
C LYS A 8 -17.63 3.52 -14.73
N GLU A 9 -17.40 3.64 -13.42
CA GLU A 9 -16.25 4.37 -12.86
C GLU A 9 -14.92 3.83 -13.39
N TYR A 10 -14.76 2.50 -13.54
CA TYR A 10 -13.55 1.90 -14.12
C TYR A 10 -13.31 2.31 -15.57
N ARG A 11 -14.37 2.42 -16.37
CA ARG A 11 -14.27 2.84 -17.78
C ARG A 11 -14.01 4.34 -17.93
N GLU A 12 -14.48 5.13 -16.97
CA GLU A 12 -14.35 6.59 -16.97
C GLU A 12 -13.04 7.07 -16.32
N THR A 13 -12.40 6.24 -15.50
CA THR A 13 -11.11 6.60 -14.88
C THR A 13 -9.98 6.51 -15.90
N ASP A 14 -9.11 7.52 -15.91
CA ASP A 14 -7.91 7.48 -16.74
C ASP A 14 -7.03 6.28 -16.37
N ARG A 15 -6.49 5.59 -17.38
CA ARG A 15 -5.70 4.38 -17.15
C ARG A 15 -4.41 4.66 -16.41
N THR A 16 -3.75 5.79 -16.68
CA THR A 16 -2.48 6.13 -16.02
C THR A 16 -2.71 6.48 -14.55
N GLU A 17 -3.80 7.19 -14.25
CA GLU A 17 -4.22 7.48 -12.88
C GLU A 17 -4.55 6.19 -12.11
N LEU A 18 -5.27 5.27 -12.75
CA LEU A 18 -5.62 3.98 -12.16
C LEU A 18 -4.38 3.15 -11.85
N VAL A 19 -3.45 3.03 -12.79
CA VAL A 19 -2.20 2.28 -12.60
C VAL A 19 -1.36 2.92 -11.50
N SER A 20 -1.18 4.25 -11.52
CA SER A 20 -0.47 4.96 -10.46
C SER A 20 -1.10 4.70 -9.09
N SER A 21 -2.44 4.70 -9.01
CA SER A 21 -3.14 4.45 -7.75
C SER A 21 -2.97 3.01 -7.27
N VAL A 22 -2.99 2.03 -8.16
CA VAL A 22 -2.72 0.62 -7.82
C VAL A 22 -1.30 0.45 -7.30
N VAL A 23 -0.31 1.02 -7.99
CA VAL A 23 1.10 0.95 -7.60
C VAL A 23 1.34 1.64 -6.26
N ASP A 24 0.80 2.84 -6.08
CA ASP A 24 0.99 3.59 -4.83
C ASP A 24 0.37 2.86 -3.64
N ASN A 25 -0.81 2.28 -3.80
CA ASN A 25 -1.47 1.50 -2.75
C ASN A 25 -0.73 0.19 -2.44
N PHE A 26 -0.20 -0.47 -3.47
CA PHE A 26 0.66 -1.64 -3.26
C PHE A 26 1.91 -1.27 -2.46
N ILE A 27 2.63 -0.21 -2.85
CA ILE A 27 3.82 0.24 -2.12
C ILE A 27 3.46 0.66 -0.69
N PHE A 28 2.35 1.35 -0.51
CA PHE A 28 1.86 1.75 0.80
C PHE A 28 1.68 0.55 1.74
N GLY A 29 0.95 -0.48 1.27
CA GLY A 29 0.75 -1.71 2.02
C GLY A 29 2.06 -2.43 2.32
N LEU A 30 2.93 -2.53 1.31
CA LEU A 30 4.24 -3.17 1.44
C LEU A 30 5.08 -2.51 2.53
N LEU A 31 5.22 -1.18 2.49
CA LEU A 31 6.01 -0.44 3.47
C LEU A 31 5.43 -0.57 4.87
N GLY A 32 4.10 -0.52 5.01
CA GLY A 32 3.43 -0.70 6.29
C GLY A 32 3.70 -2.07 6.90
N ALA A 33 3.64 -3.14 6.11
CA ALA A 33 3.89 -4.50 6.59
C ALA A 33 5.37 -4.76 6.92
N VAL A 34 6.29 -4.26 6.09
CA VAL A 34 7.74 -4.37 6.36
C VAL A 34 8.09 -3.74 7.70
N LEU A 35 7.56 -2.54 7.98
CA LEU A 35 7.76 -1.86 9.25
C LEU A 35 7.26 -2.69 10.44
N MET A 36 6.09 -3.32 10.32
CA MET A 36 5.55 -4.18 11.39
C MET A 36 6.47 -5.37 11.70
N VAL A 37 7.08 -5.98 10.69
CA VAL A 37 8.03 -7.09 10.89
C VAL A 37 9.31 -6.60 11.56
N PHE A 38 9.88 -5.48 11.13
CA PHE A 38 11.07 -4.92 11.79
C PHE A 38 10.82 -4.58 13.26
N ILE A 39 9.61 -4.11 13.59
CA ILE A 39 9.19 -3.87 14.99
C ILE A 39 9.08 -5.20 15.75
N ALA A 40 8.48 -6.23 15.15
CA ALA A 40 8.31 -7.54 15.78
C ALA A 40 9.64 -8.23 16.08
N GLU A 41 10.58 -8.18 15.12
CA GLU A 41 11.93 -8.76 15.23
C GLU A 41 12.92 -7.86 15.98
N ARG A 42 12.48 -6.68 16.45
CA ARG A 42 13.27 -5.73 17.27
C ARG A 42 14.57 -5.27 16.60
N VAL A 43 14.54 -5.05 15.29
CA VAL A 43 15.70 -4.54 14.54
C VAL A 43 15.67 -3.01 14.51
N ASP A 44 16.10 -2.39 15.62
CA ASP A 44 15.88 -0.96 15.92
C ASP A 44 16.30 0.02 14.79
N ILE A 45 17.45 -0.22 14.15
CA ILE A 45 17.91 0.65 13.06
C ILE A 45 16.99 0.58 11.83
N LEU A 46 16.47 -0.61 11.51
CA LEU A 46 15.54 -0.80 10.40
C LEU A 46 14.15 -0.26 10.75
N VAL A 47 13.76 -0.28 12.02
CA VAL A 47 12.53 0.40 12.48
C VAL A 47 12.62 1.90 12.23
N LEU A 48 13.73 2.56 12.60
CA LEU A 48 13.92 3.99 12.35
C LEU A 48 13.86 4.32 10.85
N LEU A 49 14.63 3.59 10.03
CA LEU A 49 14.63 3.79 8.58
C LEU A 49 13.26 3.48 7.96
N GLY A 50 12.59 2.43 8.44
CA GLY A 50 11.26 2.04 8.02
C GLY A 50 10.22 3.12 8.29
N TYR A 51 10.23 3.72 9.49
CA TYR A 51 9.35 4.85 9.81
C TYR A 51 9.62 6.06 8.93
N MET A 52 10.88 6.40 8.67
CA MET A 52 11.21 7.51 7.77
C MET A 52 10.63 7.29 6.37
N ILE A 53 10.90 6.12 5.76
CA ILE A 53 10.41 5.79 4.41
C ILE A 53 8.89 5.74 4.39
N TYR A 54 8.27 5.10 5.39
CA TYR A 54 6.82 4.98 5.49
C TYR A 54 6.15 6.35 5.60
N TYR A 55 6.64 7.25 6.45
CA TYR A 55 6.03 8.58 6.60
C TYR A 55 6.25 9.49 5.40
N PHE A 56 7.41 9.43 4.72
CA PHE A 56 7.59 10.12 3.44
C PHE A 56 6.60 9.63 2.37
N PHE A 57 6.28 8.33 2.37
CA PHE A 57 5.29 7.78 1.45
C PHE A 57 3.85 8.09 1.87
N LEU A 58 3.54 8.02 3.16
CA LEU A 58 2.21 8.26 3.72
C LEU A 58 1.69 9.64 3.32
N GLY A 59 2.55 10.66 3.31
CA GLY A 59 2.20 12.00 2.84
C GLY A 59 1.64 12.01 1.42
N ARG A 60 2.16 11.17 0.51
CA ARG A 60 1.63 11.04 -0.85
C ARG A 60 0.25 10.39 -0.90
N VAL A 61 0.02 9.37 -0.08
CA VAL A 61 -1.27 8.63 -0.05
C VAL A 61 -2.37 9.45 0.61
N VAL A 62 -2.06 10.10 1.73
CA VAL A 62 -3.06 10.85 2.52
C VAL A 62 -3.50 12.15 1.84
N ASN A 63 -2.61 12.79 1.08
CA ASN A 63 -2.89 14.05 0.39
C ASN A 63 -3.55 13.90 -0.99
N ARG A 64 -3.68 12.67 -1.52
CA ARG A 64 -4.50 12.44 -2.72
C ARG A 64 -5.98 12.71 -2.42
N PRO A 65 -6.77 13.22 -3.36
CA PRO A 65 -8.22 13.34 -3.19
C PRO A 65 -8.80 11.96 -2.92
N LYS A 66 -9.16 11.71 -1.65
CA LYS A 66 -9.43 10.36 -1.13
C LYS A 66 -10.63 9.74 -1.83
N TYR A 67 -10.36 8.80 -2.74
CA TYR A 67 -11.26 7.75 -3.20
C TYR A 67 -12.73 8.17 -3.24
N ILE A 68 -13.07 9.22 -3.96
CA ILE A 68 -14.44 9.75 -3.99
C ILE A 68 -15.38 8.73 -4.65
N THR A 69 -14.82 7.92 -5.55
CA THR A 69 -15.49 6.87 -6.31
C THR A 69 -15.68 5.58 -5.51
N SER A 70 -16.70 4.84 -5.93
CA SER A 70 -17.01 3.50 -5.44
C SER A 70 -15.90 2.48 -5.80
N LEU A 71 -15.31 2.57 -6.99
CA LEU A 71 -14.14 1.81 -7.42
C LEU A 71 -12.92 2.07 -6.54
N GLY A 72 -12.65 3.34 -6.24
CA GLY A 72 -11.52 3.77 -5.41
C GLY A 72 -11.55 3.12 -4.02
N LYS A 73 -12.66 3.31 -3.30
CA LYS A 73 -12.80 2.89 -1.89
C LYS A 73 -12.76 1.38 -1.70
N PHE A 74 -13.33 0.63 -2.64
CA PHE A 74 -13.61 -0.79 -2.43
C PHE A 74 -12.70 -1.74 -3.23
N ILE A 75 -12.01 -1.25 -4.26
CA ILE A 75 -11.12 -2.08 -5.07
C ILE A 75 -9.71 -1.48 -5.11
N VAL A 76 -9.56 -0.28 -5.67
CA VAL A 76 -8.25 0.29 -6.00
C VAL A 76 -7.43 0.60 -4.74
N PHE A 77 -8.07 0.89 -3.62
CA PHE A 77 -7.40 1.03 -2.33
C PHE A 77 -7.14 -0.33 -1.64
N PRO A 78 -8.17 -1.07 -1.18
CA PRO A 78 -7.94 -2.20 -0.29
C PRO A 78 -7.24 -3.38 -0.96
N VAL A 79 -7.52 -3.65 -2.25
CA VAL A 79 -6.98 -4.85 -2.90
C VAL A 79 -5.47 -4.73 -3.15
N PRO A 80 -4.95 -3.67 -3.82
CA PRO A 80 -3.51 -3.52 -3.98
C PRO A 80 -2.78 -3.36 -2.64
N THR A 81 -3.38 -2.64 -1.69
CA THR A 81 -2.78 -2.47 -0.35
C THR A 81 -2.64 -3.80 0.38
N ALA A 82 -3.65 -4.67 0.35
CA ALA A 82 -3.58 -5.98 0.98
C ALA A 82 -2.53 -6.88 0.32
N LEU A 83 -2.44 -6.87 -1.02
CA LEU A 83 -1.40 -7.61 -1.75
C LEU A 83 0.00 -7.08 -1.45
N GLY A 84 0.16 -5.76 -1.39
CA GLY A 84 1.39 -5.10 -0.99
C GLY A 84 1.80 -5.50 0.42
N ALA A 85 0.87 -5.42 1.37
CA ALA A 85 1.12 -5.80 2.76
C ALA A 85 1.52 -7.26 2.92
N PHE A 86 0.82 -8.19 2.25
CA PHE A 86 1.19 -9.60 2.29
C PHE A 86 2.58 -9.85 1.69
N THR A 87 2.90 -9.17 0.58
CA THR A 87 4.23 -9.25 -0.04
C THR A 87 5.30 -8.69 0.89
N GLY A 88 5.08 -7.50 1.47
CA GLY A 88 5.99 -6.85 2.41
C GLY A 88 6.25 -7.70 3.66
N TYR A 89 5.21 -8.31 4.22
CA TYR A 89 5.32 -9.26 5.32
C TYR A 89 6.27 -10.42 4.95
N LYS A 90 6.04 -11.10 3.82
CA LYS A 90 6.89 -12.22 3.39
C LYS A 90 8.33 -11.80 3.10
N LEU A 91 8.53 -10.69 2.40
CA LEU A 91 9.86 -10.19 2.07
C LEU A 91 10.64 -9.75 3.31
N ALA A 92 9.99 -9.07 4.25
CA ALA A 92 10.65 -8.62 5.47
C ALA A 92 11.10 -9.79 6.33
N TYR A 93 10.27 -10.84 6.46
CA TYR A 93 10.67 -12.06 7.18
C TYR A 93 11.90 -12.73 6.55
N LEU A 94 11.94 -12.84 5.22
CA LEU A 94 13.11 -13.37 4.52
C LEU A 94 14.36 -12.49 4.73
N LEU A 95 14.19 -11.16 4.77
CA LEU A 95 15.30 -10.25 5.03
C LEU A 95 15.82 -10.37 6.47
N THR A 96 14.93 -10.52 7.46
CA THR A 96 15.33 -10.70 8.86
C THR A 96 16.04 -12.02 9.07
N GLU A 97 15.64 -13.11 8.40
CA GLU A 97 16.36 -14.39 8.46
C GLU A 97 17.80 -14.31 7.92
N ILE A 98 18.09 -13.36 7.02
CA ILE A 98 19.44 -13.17 6.46
C ILE A 98 20.30 -12.23 7.34
N LEU A 99 19.67 -11.31 8.07
CA LEU A 99 20.33 -10.26 8.84
C LEU A 99 20.46 -10.56 10.34
N ALA A 100 19.68 -11.52 10.86
CA ALA A 100 19.72 -12.00 12.25
C ALA A 100 20.62 -13.24 12.40
#